data_AF-A0A2V2WVI6-F1
#
_entry.id   AF-A0A2V2WVI6-F1
#
_cell.length_a   1.000
_cell.length_b   1.000
_cell.length_c   1.000
_cell.angle_alpha   90.00
_cell.angle_beta   90.00
_cell.angle_gamma   90.00
#
_symmetry.space_group_name_H-M   'P 1'
#
loop_
_entity.id
_entity.type
_entity.pdbx_description
1 polymer ?
#
loop_
_entity_poly.entity_id
_entity_poly.type
_entity_poly.pdbx_seq_one_letter_code
_entity_poly.pdbx_strand_id
1 'polypeptide(L)'
;MRAWLWGSASSSLSSSTMPEANGSSLSLEDRLHRVTANDIARVTPSDVEQLKQKMSLEDLHRAMRVLLEDNRYAEVLDRATPSSLRRAAYGLSATQRSFLLTISKSNFLALYNVLPYVTESHLAEMNAIFRGAS
;
A
#
# COMPACT_ATOMS: atom_id res chain seq x y z
N MET A 1 -44.00 -40.00 9.10
CA MET A 1 -44.28 -41.18 8.25
C MET A 1 -43.85 -40.85 6.83
N ARG A 2 -43.24 -41.84 6.15
CA ARG A 2 -42.60 -41.75 4.83
C ARG A 2 -43.61 -41.45 3.71
N ALA A 3 -43.19 -40.69 2.69
CA ALA A 3 -43.36 -41.09 1.28
C ALA A 3 -42.46 -40.21 0.39
N TRP A 4 -41.46 -40.86 -0.20
CA TRP A 4 -40.72 -40.40 -1.37
C TRP A 4 -41.52 -40.75 -2.62
N LEU A 5 -41.41 -39.98 -3.70
CA LEU A 5 -41.40 -40.50 -5.08
C LEU A 5 -40.82 -39.46 -6.04
N TRP A 6 -39.74 -39.87 -6.72
CA TRP A 6 -39.04 -39.19 -7.81
C TRP A 6 -39.82 -39.22 -9.13
N GLY A 7 -39.49 -38.31 -10.05
CA GLY A 7 -39.86 -38.41 -11.46
C GLY A 7 -39.34 -37.24 -12.31
N SER A 8 -38.18 -37.44 -12.93
CA SER A 8 -37.35 -36.50 -13.71
C SER A 8 -37.94 -36.08 -15.07
N ALA A 9 -37.56 -34.89 -15.58
CA ALA A 9 -37.08 -34.69 -16.95
C ALA A 9 -36.50 -33.28 -17.15
N SER A 10 -35.29 -33.22 -17.70
CA SER A 10 -34.47 -32.05 -17.98
C SER A 10 -34.95 -31.27 -19.22
N SER A 11 -34.75 -29.95 -19.24
CA SER A 11 -34.15 -29.26 -20.39
C SER A 11 -33.61 -27.88 -20.02
N SER A 12 -32.44 -27.63 -20.57
CA SER A 12 -31.48 -26.53 -20.51
C SER A 12 -31.97 -25.14 -20.93
N LEU A 13 -31.11 -24.15 -20.65
CA LEU A 13 -31.01 -22.75 -21.14
C LEU A 13 -31.61 -21.73 -20.15
N SER A 14 -30.92 -20.72 -19.63
CA SER A 14 -29.61 -20.16 -19.94
C SER A 14 -29.16 -19.25 -18.79
N SER A 15 -27.85 -19.26 -18.53
CA SER A 15 -26.99 -18.08 -18.33
C SER A 15 -27.62 -16.82 -17.72
N SER A 16 -27.34 -16.59 -16.44
CA SER A 16 -26.67 -15.36 -16.01
C SER A 16 -26.10 -15.56 -14.61
N THR A 17 -25.15 -16.49 -14.49
CA THR A 17 -24.23 -16.47 -13.36
C THR A 17 -23.40 -15.21 -13.54
N MET A 18 -23.78 -14.15 -12.81
CA MET A 18 -22.90 -13.04 -12.50
C MET A 18 -21.52 -13.61 -12.20
N PRO A 19 -20.42 -13.10 -12.79
CA PRO A 19 -19.12 -13.50 -12.31
C PRO A 19 -19.06 -13.00 -10.87
N GLU A 20 -19.12 -13.94 -9.93
CA GLU A 20 -18.48 -13.78 -8.63
C GLU A 20 -17.12 -13.19 -8.93
N ALA A 21 -16.98 -11.89 -8.65
CA ALA A 21 -15.69 -11.25 -8.62
C ALA A 21 -14.92 -12.01 -7.55
N ASN A 22 -14.09 -12.95 -8.00
CA ASN A 22 -13.11 -13.68 -7.21
C ASN A 22 -12.40 -12.66 -6.31
N GLY A 23 -12.88 -12.54 -5.08
CA GLY A 23 -12.28 -11.79 -4.01
C GLY A 23 -11.03 -12.54 -3.59
N SER A 24 -10.01 -12.47 -4.44
CA SER A 24 -8.62 -12.78 -4.08
C SER A 24 -8.33 -11.98 -2.82
N SER A 25 -8.33 -12.67 -1.68
CA SER A 25 -8.04 -12.10 -0.36
C SER A 25 -6.54 -11.82 -0.28
N LEU A 26 -6.08 -10.86 -1.07
CA LEU A 26 -4.70 -10.43 -1.08
C LEU A 26 -4.33 -9.94 0.32
N SER A 27 -3.11 -10.26 0.73
CA SER A 27 -2.54 -9.72 1.96
C SER A 27 -2.56 -8.19 1.92
N LEU A 28 -2.49 -7.54 3.09
CA LEU A 28 -2.43 -6.08 3.15
C LEU A 28 -1.23 -5.56 2.35
N GLU A 29 -0.10 -6.25 2.46
CA GLU A 29 1.16 -5.99 1.80
C GLU A 29 1.00 -6.04 0.28
N ASP A 30 0.42 -7.12 -0.27
CA ASP A 30 0.14 -7.25 -1.71
C ASP A 30 -0.79 -6.15 -2.23
N ARG A 31 -1.77 -5.75 -1.42
CA ARG A 31 -2.69 -4.65 -1.78
C ARG A 31 -1.96 -3.31 -1.81
N LEU A 32 -1.06 -3.06 -0.86
CA LEU A 32 -0.27 -1.85 -0.81
C LEU A 32 0.69 -1.77 -2.00
N HIS A 33 1.35 -2.87 -2.39
CA HIS A 33 2.22 -2.90 -3.57
C HIS A 33 1.49 -2.59 -4.88
N ARG A 34 0.18 -2.85 -4.96
CA ARG A 34 -0.64 -2.53 -6.15
C ARG A 34 -1.12 -1.08 -6.22
N VAL A 35 -1.01 -0.31 -5.13
CA VAL A 35 -1.43 1.10 -5.11
C VAL A 35 -0.56 1.88 -6.09
N THR A 36 -1.17 2.64 -6.99
CA THR A 36 -0.47 3.47 -7.96
C THR A 36 -0.39 4.93 -7.53
N ALA A 37 0.50 5.72 -8.14
CA ALA A 37 0.54 7.18 -8.01
C ALA A 37 -0.83 7.87 -8.22
N ASN A 38 -1.63 7.36 -9.17
CA ASN A 38 -2.96 7.89 -9.45
C ASN A 38 -3.95 7.60 -8.32
N ASP A 39 -3.83 6.44 -7.68
CA ASP A 39 -4.65 6.10 -6.52
C ASP A 39 -4.31 7.02 -5.35
N ILE A 40 -3.02 7.28 -5.10
CA ILE A 40 -2.54 8.21 -4.08
C ILE A 40 -3.08 9.63 -4.32
N ALA A 41 -3.03 10.11 -5.57
CA ALA A 41 -3.50 11.46 -5.91
C ALA A 41 -5.00 11.67 -5.69
N ARG A 42 -5.80 10.58 -5.70
CA ARG A 42 -7.25 10.63 -5.51
C ARG A 42 -7.69 10.54 -4.05
N VAL A 43 -6.77 10.21 -3.13
CA VAL A 43 -7.08 10.08 -1.70
C VAL A 43 -7.55 11.42 -1.14
N THR A 44 -8.76 11.43 -0.58
CA THR A 44 -9.33 12.59 0.09
C THR A 44 -9.12 12.55 1.61
N PRO A 45 -9.24 13.68 2.32
CA PRO A 45 -9.18 13.69 3.78
C PRO A 45 -10.25 12.79 4.43
N SER A 46 -11.41 12.65 3.79
CA SER A 46 -12.50 11.79 4.27
C SER A 46 -12.13 10.32 4.19
N ASP A 47 -11.48 9.89 3.11
CA ASP A 47 -10.98 8.51 2.96
C ASP A 47 -9.98 8.16 4.06
N VAL A 48 -9.09 9.11 4.37
CA VAL A 48 -8.12 8.98 5.46
C VAL A 48 -8.80 8.77 6.82
N GLU A 49 -9.81 9.56 7.15
CA GLU A 49 -10.52 9.40 8.43
C GLU A 49 -11.32 8.09 8.49
N GLN A 50 -11.98 7.70 7.41
CA GLN A 50 -12.66 6.42 7.34
C GLN A 50 -11.71 5.24 7.52
N LEU A 51 -10.50 5.33 6.93
CA LEU A 51 -9.47 4.31 7.09
C LEU A 51 -8.98 4.25 8.54
N LYS A 52 -8.70 5.40 9.17
CA LYS A 52 -8.26 5.47 10.57
C LYS A 52 -9.25 4.83 11.55
N GLN A 53 -10.55 4.90 11.26
CA GLN A 53 -11.59 4.27 12.08
C GLN A 53 -11.66 2.75 11.94
N LYS A 54 -11.24 2.22 10.78
CA LYS A 54 -11.36 0.79 10.44
C LYS A 54 -10.05 0.03 10.57
N MET A 55 -8.91 0.73 10.56
CA MET A 55 -7.59 0.13 10.55
C MET A 55 -7.13 -0.27 11.95
N SER A 56 -6.67 -1.51 12.10
CA SER A 56 -6.07 -1.97 13.34
C SER A 56 -4.66 -1.38 13.53
N LEU A 57 -4.15 -1.37 14.77
CA LEU A 57 -2.78 -0.94 15.05
C LEU A 57 -1.76 -1.86 14.36
N GLU A 58 -2.05 -3.16 14.26
CA GLU A 58 -1.18 -4.12 13.58
C GLU A 58 -1.09 -3.83 12.09
N ASP A 59 -2.22 -3.59 11.43
CA ASP A 59 -2.26 -3.23 10.01
C ASP A 59 -1.52 -1.93 9.74
N LEU A 60 -1.64 -0.94 10.65
CA LEU A 60 -0.88 0.30 10.55
C LEU A 60 0.64 0.03 10.59
N HIS A 61 1.11 -0.82 11.51
CA HIS A 61 2.53 -1.17 11.59
C HIS A 61 3.01 -1.91 10.35
N ARG A 62 2.21 -2.83 9.80
CA ARG A 62 2.51 -3.53 8.55
C ARG A 62 2.57 -2.57 7.36
N ALA A 63 1.57 -1.68 7.24
CA ALA A 63 1.54 -0.67 6.18
C ALA A 63 2.72 0.30 6.26
N MET A 64 3.11 0.70 7.47
CA MET A 64 4.31 1.51 7.69
C MET A 64 5.56 0.76 7.22
N ARG A 65 5.71 -0.52 7.55
CA ARG A 65 6.84 -1.34 7.10
C ARG A 65 6.96 -1.36 5.57
N VAL A 66 5.87 -1.66 4.87
CA VAL A 66 5.85 -1.72 3.39
C VAL A 66 6.23 -0.36 2.78
N LEU A 67 5.70 0.75 3.33
CA LEU A 67 6.03 2.10 2.85
C LEU A 67 7.55 2.37 2.87
N LEU A 68 8.27 1.79 3.82
CA LEU A 68 9.70 2.00 4.04
C LEU A 68 10.55 1.06 3.22
N GLU A 69 10.18 -0.23 3.19
CA GLU A 69 10.86 -1.25 2.41
C GLU A 69 10.85 -0.87 0.92
N ASP A 70 9.72 -0.36 0.43
CA ASP A 70 9.57 0.07 -0.96
C ASP A 70 10.02 1.52 -1.21
N ASN A 71 10.48 2.23 -0.17
CA ASN A 71 10.84 3.65 -0.23
C ASN A 71 9.76 4.55 -0.89
N ARG A 72 8.48 4.22 -0.69
CA ARG A 72 7.34 4.90 -1.33
C ARG A 72 7.00 6.25 -0.72
N TYR A 73 7.78 6.67 0.28
CA TYR A 73 7.62 7.96 0.93
C TYR A 73 7.69 9.14 -0.05
N ALA A 74 8.62 9.09 -1.02
CA ALA A 74 8.75 10.15 -2.03
C ALA A 74 7.52 10.25 -2.94
N GLU A 75 7.00 9.11 -3.41
CA GLU A 75 5.80 9.05 -4.26
C GLU A 75 4.56 9.58 -3.52
N VAL A 76 4.40 9.22 -2.24
CA VAL A 76 3.29 9.72 -1.41
C VAL A 76 3.37 11.21 -1.19
N LEU A 77 4.56 11.76 -0.91
CA LEU A 77 4.74 13.20 -0.74
C LEU A 77 4.53 14.00 -2.03
N ASP A 78 4.91 13.43 -3.19
CA ASP A 78 4.73 14.06 -4.50
C ASP A 78 3.25 14.07 -4.94
N ARG A 79 2.54 12.96 -4.70
CA ARG A 79 1.20 12.73 -5.29
C ARG A 79 0.05 13.03 -4.36
N ALA A 80 0.20 12.86 -3.06
CA ALA A 80 -0.91 13.09 -2.12
C ALA A 80 -1.21 14.58 -1.97
N THR A 81 -2.48 14.92 -1.82
CA THR A 81 -2.85 16.31 -1.55
C THR A 81 -2.39 16.75 -0.15
N PRO A 82 -1.95 18.00 0.04
CA PRO A 82 -1.52 18.49 1.36
C PRO A 82 -2.59 18.37 2.45
N SER A 83 -3.86 18.46 2.09
CA SER A 83 -4.99 18.31 3.02
C SER A 83 -5.12 16.86 3.51
N SER A 84 -4.97 15.87 2.63
CA SER A 84 -4.99 14.44 2.99
C SER A 84 -3.79 14.07 3.86
N LEU A 85 -2.59 14.58 3.54
CA LEU A 85 -1.40 14.38 4.38
C LEU A 85 -1.58 14.97 5.79
N ARG A 86 -2.10 16.20 5.88
CA ARG A 86 -2.37 16.84 7.18
C ARG A 86 -3.39 16.04 7.99
N ARG A 87 -4.40 15.47 7.32
CA ARG A 87 -5.42 14.64 7.96
C ARG A 87 -4.86 13.31 8.47
N ALA A 88 -3.94 12.70 7.72
CA ALA A 88 -3.25 11.48 8.10
C ALA A 88 -2.37 11.69 9.34
N ALA A 89 -1.69 12.84 9.42
CA ALA A 89 -0.88 13.21 10.58
C ALA A 89 -1.73 13.58 11.82
N TYR A 90 -2.98 14.00 11.64
CA TYR A 90 -3.85 14.44 12.71
C TYR A 90 -4.30 13.28 13.61
N GLY A 91 -4.20 13.45 14.93
CA GLY A 91 -4.68 12.45 15.89
C GLY A 91 -3.76 11.25 16.08
N LEU A 92 -2.56 11.23 15.49
CA LEU A 92 -1.55 10.20 15.79
C LEU A 92 -1.16 10.26 17.27
N SER A 93 -1.19 9.10 17.93
CA SER A 93 -0.76 8.94 19.32
C SER A 93 0.75 9.16 19.47
N ALA A 94 1.21 9.42 20.70
CA ALA A 94 2.64 9.55 20.98
C ALA A 94 3.43 8.31 20.54
N THR A 95 2.87 7.13 20.74
CA THR A 95 3.45 5.85 20.31
C THR A 95 3.58 5.77 18.79
N GLN A 96 2.52 6.08 18.05
CA GLN A 96 2.54 6.06 16.58
C GLN A 96 3.55 7.08 16.00
N ARG A 97 3.64 8.27 16.61
CA ARG A 97 4.66 9.27 16.24
C ARG A 97 6.07 8.78 16.54
N SER A 98 6.29 8.14 17.69
CA SER A 98 7.58 7.59 18.09
C SER A 98 8.05 6.50 17.11
N PHE A 99 7.14 5.64 16.65
CA PHE A 99 7.46 4.64 15.62
C PHE A 99 7.85 5.30 14.30
N LEU A 100 7.06 6.26 13.80
CA LEU A 100 7.39 7.01 12.58
C LEU A 100 8.76 7.69 12.69
N LEU A 101 9.06 8.33 13.82
CA LEU A 101 10.33 9.00 14.07
C LEU A 101 11.50 8.02 14.14
N THR A 102 11.36 6.91 14.86
CA THR A 102 12.41 5.89 15.02
C THR A 102 12.84 5.33 13.68
N ILE A 103 11.86 5.00 12.86
CA ILE A 103 12.06 4.49 11.52
C ILE A 103 12.70 5.55 10.62
N SER A 104 12.11 6.76 10.57
CA SER A 104 12.63 7.84 9.71
C SER A 104 14.09 8.14 10.07
N LYS A 105 14.40 8.19 11.36
CA LYS A 105 15.76 8.35 11.87
C LYS A 105 16.68 7.22 11.40
N SER A 106 16.24 5.96 11.48
CA SER A 106 17.03 4.82 11.01
C SER A 106 17.35 4.94 9.51
N ASN A 107 16.37 5.32 8.69
CA ASN A 107 16.56 5.47 7.25
C ASN A 107 17.49 6.65 6.91
N PHE A 108 17.31 7.80 7.56
CA PHE A 108 18.21 8.94 7.36
C PHE A 108 19.64 8.63 7.82
N LEU A 109 19.81 7.89 8.91
CA LEU A 109 21.14 7.47 9.36
C LEU A 109 21.78 6.49 8.38
N ALA A 110 21.02 5.55 7.81
CA ALA A 110 21.53 4.64 6.79
C ALA A 110 22.01 5.42 5.55
N LEU A 111 21.20 6.37 5.05
CA LEU A 111 21.58 7.25 3.94
C LEU A 111 22.83 8.08 4.29
N TYR A 112 22.86 8.69 5.47
CA TYR A 112 23.99 9.49 5.93
C TYR A 112 25.28 8.67 6.01
N ASN A 113 25.19 7.42 6.49
CA ASN A 113 26.34 6.54 6.61
C ASN A 113 26.86 6.05 5.25
N VAL A 114 26.03 6.04 4.20
CA VAL A 114 26.46 5.68 2.85
C VAL A 114 27.14 6.85 2.14
N LEU A 115 26.77 8.10 2.44
CA LEU A 115 27.28 9.30 1.75
C LEU A 115 28.81 9.38 1.66
N PRO A 116 29.61 9.06 2.69
CA PRO A 116 31.09 9.11 2.59
C PRO A 116 31.67 8.13 1.57
N TYR A 117 30.92 7.10 1.19
CA TYR A 117 31.34 6.07 0.24
C TYR A 117 30.83 6.34 -1.18
N VAL A 118 30.02 7.38 -1.37
CA VAL A 118 29.54 7.80 -2.69
C VAL A 118 30.64 8.58 -3.40
N THR A 119 31.27 7.96 -4.40
CA THR A 119 32.29 8.59 -5.26
C THR A 119 31.67 9.10 -6.56
N GLU A 120 32.39 9.97 -7.29
CA GLU A 120 31.97 10.40 -8.64
C GLU A 120 31.79 9.22 -9.61
N SER A 121 32.65 8.20 -9.51
CA SER A 121 32.53 6.99 -10.34
C SER A 121 31.25 6.22 -10.03
N HIS A 122 30.89 6.09 -8.75
CA HIS A 122 29.67 5.43 -8.31
C HIS A 122 28.42 6.19 -8.82
N LEU A 123 28.45 7.52 -8.75
CA LEU A 123 27.38 8.36 -9.31
C LEU A 123 27.28 8.24 -10.83
N ALA A 124 28.41 8.16 -11.54
CA ALA A 124 28.43 7.99 -12.99
C ALA A 124 27.84 6.64 -13.42
N GLU A 125 28.18 5.55 -12.71
CA GLU A 125 27.59 4.22 -12.93
C GLU A 125 26.08 4.21 -12.68
N MET A 126 25.63 4.77 -11.57
CA MET A 126 24.20 4.90 -11.29
C MET A 126 23.47 5.66 -12.41
N ASN A 127 24.05 6.77 -12.88
CA ASN A 127 23.45 7.59 -13.94
C ASN A 127 23.42 6.85 -15.29
N ALA A 128 24.44 6.03 -15.60
CA ALA A 128 24.47 5.17 -16.78
C ALA A 128 23.34 4.12 -16.74
N ILE A 129 23.14 3.47 -15.59
CA ILE A 129 22.03 2.52 -15.36
C ILE A 129 20.68 3.19 -15.58
N PHE A 130 20.46 4.37 -14.97
CA PHE A 130 19.20 5.11 -15.10
C PHE A 130 18.91 5.60 -16.52
N ARG A 131 19.94 5.84 -17.34
CA ARG A 131 19.79 6.26 -18.74
C ARG A 131 19.70 5.08 -19.72
N GLY A 132 19.78 3.84 -19.23
CA GLY A 132 19.74 2.63 -20.07
C GLY A 132 20.97 2.47 -20.96
N ALA A 133 22.10 3.10 -20.59
CA ALA A 133 23.37 2.91 -21.27
C ALA A 133 24.13 1.79 -20.56
N SER A 134 23.81 0.54 -20.91
CA SER A 134 24.61 -0.66 -20.61
C SER A 134 25.39 -1.07 -21.84
#